data_AF-A0A955Y130-F1
#
_entry.id   AF-A0A955Y130-F1
#
_cell.length_a   1.000
_cell.length_b   1.000
_cell.length_c   1.000
_cell.angle_alpha   90.00
_cell.angle_beta   90.00
_cell.angle_gamma   90.00
#
_symmetry.space_group_name_H-M   'P 1'
#
loop_
_entity.id
_entity.type
_entity.pdbx_description
1 polymer ?
#
loop_
_entity_poly.entity_id
_entity_poly.type
_entity_poly.pdbx_seq_one_letter_code
_entity_poly.pdbx_strand_id
1 'polypeptide(L)' 'SEDAVLVGVETRTSSPIQIARDEECRSPRFSWLYPAGEGAGYAGGIASACVDGLRVARAILTGEPRRPRVLR' A
#
# COMPACT_ATOMS: atom_id res chain seq x y z
N SER A 1 -21.64 26.44 18.50
CA SER A 1 -22.14 26.86 17.18
C SER A 1 -23.50 26.22 17.03
N GLU A 2 -24.58 27.00 17.09
CA GLU A 2 -25.94 26.48 16.87
C GLU A 2 -26.16 26.07 15.40
N ASP A 3 -25.28 26.53 14.49
CA ASP A 3 -25.35 26.29 13.04
C ASP A 3 -24.46 25.13 12.53
N ALA A 4 -23.82 24.36 13.42
CA ALA A 4 -22.96 23.25 12.98
C ALA A 4 -23.80 22.07 12.45
N VAL A 5 -23.53 21.64 11.22
CA VAL A 5 -24.23 20.51 10.58
C VAL A 5 -23.43 19.22 10.74
N LEU A 6 -24.07 18.20 11.31
CA LEU A 6 -23.52 16.85 11.34
C LEU A 6 -23.84 16.13 10.04
N VAL A 7 -22.81 15.88 9.22
CA VAL A 7 -22.90 15.06 8.02
C VAL A 7 -22.67 13.61 8.42
N GLY A 8 -23.33 12.66 7.73
CA GLY A 8 -23.35 11.24 8.07
C GLY A 8 -21.97 10.58 8.22
N VAL A 9 -21.97 9.27 8.51
CA VAL A 9 -20.74 8.54 8.85
C VAL A 9 -19.80 8.41 7.64
N GLU A 10 -18.55 8.85 7.81
CA GLU A 10 -17.46 8.55 6.87
C GLU A 10 -16.69 7.33 7.39
N THR A 11 -16.83 6.20 6.70
CA THR A 11 -16.31 4.91 7.17
C THR A 11 -15.05 4.47 6.44
N ARG A 12 -14.62 5.19 5.39
CA ARG A 12 -13.46 4.82 4.57
C ARG A 12 -12.36 5.86 4.70
N THR A 13 -11.86 6.02 5.92
CA THR A 13 -10.78 6.95 6.25
C THR A 13 -9.38 6.35 6.06
N SER A 14 -9.27 5.02 6.01
CA SER A 14 -8.03 4.28 5.74
C SER A 14 -8.35 2.84 5.30
N SER A 15 -7.34 2.09 4.87
CA SER A 15 -7.51 0.65 4.64
C SER A 15 -7.89 -0.07 5.95
N PRO A 16 -8.86 -0.99 5.92
CA PRO A 16 -9.24 -1.82 7.07
C PRO A 16 -8.26 -2.97 7.31
N ILE A 17 -7.29 -3.16 6.40
CA ILE A 17 -6.27 -4.21 6.47
C ILE A 17 -4.88 -3.65 6.19
N GLN A 18 -3.88 -4.32 6.72
CA GLN A 18 -2.50 -4.12 6.34
C GLN A 18 -1.95 -5.42 5.73
N ILE A 19 -1.56 -5.37 4.46
CA ILE A 19 -1.04 -6.53 3.75
C ILE A 19 0.44 -6.67 4.12
N ALA A 20 0.82 -7.69 4.88
CA ALA A 20 2.19 -7.86 5.33
C ALA A 20 3.22 -7.79 4.18
N ARG A 21 4.30 -7.04 4.41
CA ARG A 21 5.49 -6.97 3.55
C ARG A 21 6.77 -6.85 4.39
N ASP A 22 7.90 -7.31 3.85
CA ASP A 22 9.23 -7.21 4.45
C ASP A 22 9.85 -5.80 4.30
N GLU A 23 11.09 -5.63 4.77
CA GLU A 23 11.82 -4.36 4.67
C GLU A 23 12.12 -3.98 3.21
N GLU A 24 12.23 -4.96 2.31
CA GLU A 24 12.34 -4.77 0.87
C GLU A 24 10.97 -4.58 0.18
N CYS A 25 9.91 -4.35 0.95
CA CYS A 25 8.55 -4.09 0.48
C CYS A 25 7.86 -5.26 -0.25
N ARG A 26 8.34 -6.50 -0.06
CA ARG A 26 7.80 -7.71 -0.70
C ARG A 26 6.87 -8.46 0.24
N SER A 27 5.86 -9.12 -0.31
CA SER A 27 5.05 -10.07 0.44
C SER A 27 5.93 -11.20 1.04
N PRO A 28 5.73 -11.60 2.31
CA PRO A 28 6.47 -12.70 2.94
C PRO A 28 6.30 -14.04 2.21
N ARG A 29 5.19 -14.21 1.48
CA ARG A 29 4.89 -15.46 0.75
C ARG A 29 5.22 -15.39 -0.73
N PHE A 30 5.17 -14.20 -1.33
CA PHE A 30 5.31 -14.02 -2.77
C PHE A 30 6.30 -12.88 -3.06
N SER A 31 7.56 -13.24 -3.32
CA SER A 31 8.66 -12.27 -3.53
C SER A 31 8.50 -11.34 -4.74
N TRP A 32 7.54 -11.61 -5.62
CA TRP A 32 7.18 -10.75 -6.76
C TRP A 32 6.00 -9.83 -6.48
N LEU A 33 5.33 -9.99 -5.34
CA LEU A 33 4.20 -9.16 -4.94
C LEU A 33 4.71 -8.06 -4.00
N TYR A 34 4.39 -6.82 -4.34
CA TYR A 34 4.80 -5.63 -3.57
C TYR A 34 3.55 -4.86 -3.11
N PRO A 35 3.02 -5.13 -1.91
CA PRO A 35 1.92 -4.35 -1.36
C PRO A 35 2.34 -2.88 -1.17
N ALA A 36 1.54 -1.94 -1.65
CA ALA A 36 1.88 -0.51 -1.68
C ALA A 36 0.66 0.41 -1.46
N GLY A 37 0.93 1.60 -0.95
CA GLY A 37 -0.04 2.67 -0.79
C GLY A 37 -1.09 2.40 0.30
N GLU A 38 -2.16 3.19 0.25
CA GLU A 38 -3.20 3.17 1.29
C GLU A 38 -3.98 1.87 1.28
N GLY A 39 -4.34 1.34 0.10
CA GLY A 39 -5.06 0.07 -0.02
C GLY A 39 -4.30 -1.14 0.56
N ALA A 40 -2.97 -1.06 0.66
CA ALA A 40 -2.16 -2.07 1.33
C ALA A 40 -1.91 -1.78 2.82
N GLY A 41 -2.34 -0.63 3.32
CA GLY A 41 -2.16 -0.18 4.70
C GLY A 41 -0.80 0.48 4.98
N TYR A 42 -0.11 1.01 3.96
CA TYR A 42 1.22 1.65 4.12
C TYR A 42 1.22 3.18 3.87
N ALA A 43 0.06 3.75 3.59
CA ALA A 43 -0.14 5.19 3.44
C ALA A 43 -1.54 5.59 3.93
N GLY A 44 -1.79 6.89 4.08
CA GLY A 44 -3.09 7.43 4.54
C GLY A 44 -3.44 8.76 3.87
N GLY A 45 -2.93 8.97 2.66
CA GLY A 45 -3.16 10.19 1.89
C GLY A 45 -2.21 10.30 0.70
N ILE A 46 -2.43 11.31 -0.15
CA ILE A 46 -1.75 11.47 -1.44
C ILE A 46 -0.23 11.47 -1.28
N ALA A 47 0.30 12.37 -0.44
CA ALA A 47 1.75 12.53 -0.30
C ALA A 47 2.43 11.27 0.27
N SER A 48 1.82 10.63 1.28
CA SER A 48 2.38 9.40 1.87
C SER A 48 2.31 8.22 0.90
N ALA A 49 1.25 8.12 0.08
CA ALA A 49 1.12 7.09 -0.95
C ALA A 49 2.17 7.28 -2.07
N CYS A 50 2.47 8.52 -2.47
CA CYS A 50 3.55 8.81 -3.42
C CYS A 50 4.92 8.39 -2.88
N VAL A 51 5.22 8.70 -1.61
CA VAL A 51 6.49 8.31 -0.97
C VAL A 51 6.60 6.79 -0.85
N ASP A 52 5.51 6.11 -0.49
CA ASP A 52 5.49 4.65 -0.45
C ASP A 52 5.70 4.03 -1.83
N GLY A 53 5.03 4.57 -2.86
CA GLY A 53 5.22 4.16 -4.25
C GLY A 53 6.66 4.31 -4.72
N LEU A 54 7.34 5.39 -4.35
CA LEU A 54 8.76 5.58 -4.68
C LEU A 54 9.66 4.52 -4.01
N ARG A 55 9.39 4.19 -2.74
CA ARG A 55 10.14 3.14 -2.02
C ARG A 55 9.96 1.78 -2.68
N VAL A 56 8.72 1.43 -3.02
CA VAL A 56 8.37 0.18 -3.70
C VAL A 56 9.01 0.13 -5.10
N ALA A 57 8.93 1.21 -5.87
CA ALA A 57 9.57 1.29 -7.19
C ALA A 57 11.09 1.10 -7.08
N ARG A 58 11.73 1.70 -6.08
CA ARG A 58 13.16 1.50 -5.83
C ARG A 58 13.46 0.05 -5.48
N ALA A 59 12.69 -0.57 -4.61
CA ALA A 59 12.88 -1.98 -4.24
C ALA A 59 12.73 -2.92 -5.45
N ILE A 60 11.79 -2.65 -6.35
CA ILE A 60 11.63 -3.40 -7.61
C ILE A 60 12.86 -3.25 -8.51
N LEU A 61 13.41 -2.03 -8.62
CA LEU A 61 14.56 -1.74 -9.48
C LEU A 61 15.88 -2.30 -8.95
N THR A 62 16.04 -2.39 -7.62
CA THR A 62 17.30 -2.82 -6.98
C THR A 62 17.28 -4.25 -6.47
N GLY A 63 16.10 -4.84 -6.26
CA GLY A 63 15.94 -6.22 -5.83
C GLY A 63 15.99 -7.20 -7.01
N GLU A 64 16.19 -8.49 -6.74
CA GLU A 64 16.01 -9.52 -7.76
C GLU A 64 14.50 -9.83 -7.95
N PRO A 65 13.91 -9.56 -9.13
CA PRO A 65 12.51 -9.88 -9.38
C PRO A 65 12.36 -11.37 -9.69
N ARG A 66 11.57 -12.11 -8.89
CA ARG A 66 11.11 -13.48 -9.23
C ARG A 66 9.68 -13.68 -8.77
N ARG A 67 8.69 -14.02 -9.60
CA ARG A 67 8.71 -14.89 -10.81
C ARG A 67 7.98 -14.35 -12.05
N PRO A 68 8.66 -14.27 -13.20
CA PRO A 68 8.12 -14.57 -14.55
C PRO A 68 8.52 -16.01 -14.97
N ARG A 69 7.91 -16.78 -15.88
CA ARG A 69 6.74 -16.70 -16.77
C ARG A 69 5.85 -17.93 -16.50
N VAL A 70 4.55 -17.80 -16.84
CA VAL A 70 3.54 -18.87 -17.06
C VAL A 70 2.63 -19.21 -15.87
N LEU A 71 1.38 -18.73 -15.96
CA LEU A 71 0.18 -19.50 -15.59
C LEU A 71 0.27 -20.88 -16.25
N ARG A 72 0.61 -21.93 -15.48
CA ARG A 72 0.28 -23.32 -15.83
C ARG A 72 -0.89 -23.74 -14.97
#